data_AF-A0A1F7QXK4-F1
#
_entry.id   AF-A0A1F7QXK4-F1
#
_cell.length_a   1.000
_cell.length_b   1.000
_cell.length_c   1.000
_cell.angle_alpha   90.00
_cell.angle_beta   90.00
_cell.angle_gamma   90.00
#
_symmetry.space_group_name_H-M   'P 1'
#
loop_
_entity.id
_entity.type
_entity.pdbx_description
1 polymer ?
#
loop_
_entity_poly.entity_id
_entity_poly.type
_entity_poly.pdbx_seq_one_letter_code
_entity_poly.pdbx_strand_id
1 'polypeptide(L)'
;MKIATKTLVSLLIITALTISSSSFASATNGNGMRREPRIERITRKHDRKLELTADILGISSEQLKEELKVSSFDQVLKKHGFKTREDFRTALSGKIKDELKKRGWSDEKIQKVVDHRLARMHEKD
;
A
#
# COMPACT_ATOMS: atom_id res chain seq x y z
N MET A 1 -29.53 14.03 38.12
CA MET A 1 -30.30 14.35 36.90
C MET A 1 -30.11 13.23 35.89
N LYS A 2 -31.20 12.58 35.48
CA LYS A 2 -31.30 11.78 34.24
C LYS A 2 -31.59 12.75 33.09
N ILE A 3 -30.95 12.59 31.94
CA ILE A 3 -31.26 13.10 30.57
C ILE A 3 -29.94 12.93 29.77
N ALA A 4 -29.88 12.46 28.54
CA ALA A 4 -30.77 11.64 27.73
C ALA A 4 -29.88 11.06 26.61
N THR A 5 -30.09 9.78 26.34
CA THR A 5 -29.65 9.09 25.13
C THR A 5 -30.23 9.77 23.88
N LYS A 6 -29.58 9.53 22.73
CA LYS A 6 -29.94 9.92 21.34
C LYS A 6 -29.19 11.20 20.94
N THR A 7 -28.22 11.16 20.03
CA THR A 7 -28.47 10.92 18.60
C THR A 7 -27.26 10.31 17.88
N LEU A 8 -27.51 9.21 17.17
CA LEU A 8 -26.67 8.71 16.08
C LEU A 8 -26.77 9.69 14.90
N VAL A 9 -25.64 10.19 14.41
CA VAL A 9 -25.58 10.87 13.09
C VAL A 9 -24.61 10.07 12.22
N SER A 10 -25.16 9.09 11.53
CA SER A 10 -24.54 8.41 10.41
C SER A 10 -24.61 9.31 9.18
N LEU A 11 -23.49 9.94 8.81
CA LEU A 11 -23.39 10.66 7.54
C LEU A 11 -22.83 9.70 6.48
N LEU A 12 -23.74 8.96 5.84
CA LEU A 12 -23.47 8.25 4.59
C LEU A 12 -23.49 9.29 3.45
N ILE A 13 -22.32 9.58 2.88
CA ILE A 13 -22.24 10.26 1.57
C ILE A 13 -21.88 9.20 0.54
N ILE A 14 -22.91 8.71 -0.15
CA ILE A 14 -22.79 7.93 -1.38
C ILE A 14 -22.77 8.94 -2.53
N THR A 15 -21.63 9.12 -3.17
CA THR A 15 -21.57 9.74 -4.50
C THR A 15 -20.99 8.73 -5.46
N ALA A 16 -21.88 8.06 -6.19
CA ALA A 16 -21.55 7.27 -7.35
C ALA A 16 -21.04 8.22 -8.45
N LEU A 17 -19.79 8.04 -8.88
CA LEU A 17 -19.31 8.56 -10.15
C LEU A 17 -19.07 7.37 -11.08
N THR A 18 -20.07 7.10 -11.92
CA THR A 18 -19.90 6.33 -13.15
C THR A 18 -19.18 7.20 -14.17
N ILE A 19 -17.96 6.83 -14.57
CA ILE A 19 -17.33 7.36 -15.79
C ILE A 19 -16.94 6.17 -16.68
N SER A 20 -17.76 5.99 -17.70
CA SER A 20 -17.52 5.52 -19.07
C SER A 20 -16.30 4.63 -19.35
N SER A 21 -16.59 3.38 -19.69
CA SER A 21 -15.69 2.49 -20.43
C SER A 21 -15.54 2.96 -21.88
N SER A 22 -14.33 3.38 -22.26
CA SER A 22 -13.92 3.46 -23.66
C SER A 22 -12.70 2.57 -23.87
N SER A 23 -12.92 1.45 -24.55
CA SER A 23 -11.89 0.57 -25.09
C SER A 23 -10.99 1.36 -26.05
N PHE A 24 -9.68 1.36 -25.80
CA PHE A 24 -8.69 1.64 -26.83
C PHE A 24 -7.80 0.42 -27.03
N ALA A 25 -7.71 0.04 -28.30
CA ALA A 25 -7.15 -1.18 -28.81
C ALA A 25 -5.65 -1.34 -28.51
N SER A 26 -5.27 -2.61 -28.40
CA SER A 26 -3.89 -3.10 -28.39
C SER A 26 -3.15 -2.74 -29.69
N ALA A 27 -1.95 -2.19 -29.57
CA ALA A 27 -0.95 -2.22 -30.62
C ALA A 27 0.38 -2.70 -30.03
N THR A 28 0.73 -3.91 -30.44
CA THR A 28 2.00 -4.58 -30.20
C THR A 28 3.14 -3.85 -30.92
N ASN A 29 4.28 -3.64 -30.27
CA ASN A 29 5.59 -4.05 -30.80
C ASN A 29 6.74 -3.74 -29.82
N GLY A 30 7.65 -4.70 -29.75
CA GLY A 30 8.64 -4.84 -28.70
C GLY A 30 9.72 -3.76 -28.69
N ASN A 31 9.96 -3.23 -27.50
CA ASN A 31 11.24 -3.46 -26.82
C ASN A 31 10.96 -3.30 -25.34
N GLY A 32 10.98 -4.41 -24.60
CA GLY A 32 10.53 -4.55 -23.21
C GLY A 32 11.38 -3.84 -22.17
N MET A 33 11.93 -2.67 -22.48
CA MET A 33 12.45 -1.75 -21.48
C MET A 33 11.24 -1.06 -20.82
N ARG A 34 10.52 -1.84 -20.00
CA ARG A 34 9.52 -1.33 -19.06
C ARG A 34 10.18 -0.20 -18.30
N ARG A 35 9.87 1.05 -18.68
CA ARG A 35 10.26 2.23 -17.93
C ARG A 35 9.69 2.03 -16.53
N GLU A 36 10.53 1.62 -15.58
CA GLU A 36 10.12 1.60 -14.18
C GLU A 36 9.58 3.00 -13.89
N PRO A 37 8.29 3.13 -13.53
CA PRO A 37 7.73 4.43 -13.24
C PRO A 37 8.59 5.01 -12.13
N ARG A 38 8.97 6.29 -12.22
CA ARG A 38 9.90 6.95 -11.27
C ARG A 38 9.56 6.65 -9.81
N ILE A 39 8.27 6.47 -9.54
CA ILE A 39 7.66 6.09 -8.26
C ILE A 39 8.06 4.69 -7.79
N GLU A 40 8.24 3.71 -8.68
CA GLU A 40 8.71 2.36 -8.35
C GLU A 40 10.17 2.37 -7.89
N ARG A 41 11.04 3.14 -8.54
CA ARG A 41 12.41 3.33 -8.05
C ARG A 41 12.46 4.00 -6.68
N ILE A 42 11.61 4.99 -6.46
CA ILE A 42 11.48 5.67 -5.18
C ILE A 42 11.03 4.66 -4.11
N THR A 43 9.93 3.95 -4.34
CA THR A 43 9.36 2.99 -3.37
C THR A 43 10.24 1.76 -3.10
N ARG A 44 10.88 1.17 -4.13
CA ARG A 44 11.87 0.09 -3.94
C ARG A 44 13.09 0.56 -3.15
N LYS A 45 13.49 1.82 -3.32
CA LYS A 45 14.57 2.41 -2.51
C LYS A 45 14.15 2.55 -1.04
N HIS A 46 12.85 2.69 -0.76
CA HIS A 46 12.33 2.85 0.60
C HIS A 46 12.18 1.51 1.33
N ASP A 47 11.71 0.46 0.68
CA ASP A 47 11.68 -0.89 1.27
C ASP A 47 12.91 -1.72 0.89
N ARG A 48 14.07 -1.09 0.87
CA ARG A 48 15.31 -1.78 0.50
C ARG A 48 15.60 -2.84 1.56
N LYS A 49 15.92 -4.06 1.12
CA LYS A 49 16.24 -5.21 2.00
C LYS A 49 15.10 -5.65 2.93
N LEU A 50 13.85 -5.32 2.64
CA LEU A 50 12.68 -5.64 3.47
C LEU A 50 12.68 -4.94 4.84
N GLU A 51 13.46 -3.87 5.02
CA GLU A 51 13.58 -3.18 6.31
C GLU A 51 12.23 -2.62 6.79
N LEU A 52 11.44 -2.01 5.90
CA LEU A 52 10.12 -1.47 6.28
C LEU A 52 9.12 -2.59 6.52
N THR A 53 9.13 -3.62 5.67
CA THR A 53 8.25 -4.78 5.85
C THR A 53 8.54 -5.49 7.18
N ALA A 54 9.81 -5.70 7.52
CA ALA A 54 10.22 -6.34 8.77
C ALA A 54 9.85 -5.49 10.00
N ASP A 55 10.06 -4.18 9.92
CA ASP A 55 9.67 -3.23 10.97
C ASP A 55 8.14 -3.24 11.23
N ILE A 56 7.33 -3.30 10.17
CA ILE A 56 5.86 -3.45 10.31
C ILE A 56 5.48 -4.78 10.97
N LEU A 57 6.21 -5.85 10.67
CA LEU A 57 6.01 -7.17 11.26
C LEU A 57 6.64 -7.29 12.66
N GLY A 58 7.35 -6.27 13.14
CA GLY A 58 8.01 -6.27 14.45
C GLY A 58 9.21 -7.23 14.54
N ILE A 59 9.85 -7.55 13.42
CA ILE A 59 11.00 -8.47 13.34
C ILE A 59 12.19 -7.84 12.63
N SER A 60 13.36 -8.49 12.70
CA SER A 60 14.53 -8.08 11.92
C SER A 60 14.38 -8.44 10.43
N SER A 61 15.07 -7.71 9.56
CA SER A 61 15.06 -7.99 8.12
C SER A 61 15.67 -9.35 7.77
N GLU A 62 16.62 -9.81 8.60
CA GLU A 62 17.29 -11.10 8.54
C GLU A 62 16.31 -12.20 8.90
N GLN A 63 15.58 -12.04 10.00
CA GLN A 63 14.55 -12.99 10.40
C GLN A 63 13.45 -13.09 9.34
N LEU A 64 13.00 -11.97 8.78
CA LEU A 64 12.01 -11.99 7.70
C LEU A 64 12.52 -12.76 6.48
N LYS A 65 13.79 -12.59 6.09
CA LYS A 65 14.39 -13.38 5.00
C LYS A 65 14.39 -14.87 5.31
N GLU A 66 14.75 -15.26 6.54
CA GLU A 66 14.74 -16.67 6.93
C GLU A 66 13.32 -17.26 6.91
N GLU A 67 12.33 -16.53 7.42
CA GLU A 67 10.93 -17.00 7.39
C GLU A 67 10.40 -17.14 5.96
N LEU A 68 10.75 -16.24 5.05
CA LEU A 68 10.33 -16.30 3.65
C LEU A 68 11.01 -17.41 2.84
N LYS A 69 12.09 -18.05 3.34
CA LYS A 69 12.66 -19.25 2.71
C LYS A 69 11.77 -20.48 2.89
N VAL A 70 11.02 -20.53 3.99
CA VAL A 70 10.28 -21.73 4.43
C VAL A 70 8.77 -21.54 4.46
N SER A 71 8.28 -20.30 4.37
CA SER A 71 6.86 -19.96 4.43
C SER A 71 6.49 -18.95 3.36
N SER A 72 5.25 -19.03 2.87
CA SER A 72 4.74 -18.02 1.96
C SER A 72 4.54 -16.69 2.68
N PHE A 73 4.54 -15.59 1.93
CA PHE A 73 4.34 -14.27 2.50
C PHE A 73 3.03 -14.18 3.32
N ASP A 74 1.96 -14.83 2.88
CA ASP A 74 0.69 -14.85 3.63
C ASP A 74 0.77 -15.61 4.95
N GLN A 75 1.51 -16.71 4.99
CA GLN A 75 1.75 -17.44 6.22
C GLN A 75 2.56 -16.58 7.21
N VAL A 76 3.58 -15.87 6.71
CA VAL A 76 4.37 -14.92 7.51
C VAL A 76 3.48 -13.79 8.03
N LEU A 77 2.66 -13.16 7.17
CA LEU A 77 1.72 -12.10 7.60
C LEU A 77 0.79 -12.57 8.71
N LYS A 78 0.16 -13.75 8.54
CA LYS A 78 -0.73 -14.33 9.56
C LYS A 78 -0.01 -14.63 10.87
N LYS A 79 1.21 -15.16 10.79
CA LYS A 79 2.06 -15.45 11.95
C LYS A 79 2.34 -14.18 12.77
N HIS A 80 2.51 -13.04 12.11
CA HIS A 80 2.79 -11.75 12.74
C HIS A 80 1.57 -10.85 12.91
N GLY A 81 0.36 -11.44 12.93
CA GLY A 81 -0.86 -10.75 13.37
C GLY A 81 -1.65 -10.03 12.27
N PHE A 82 -1.25 -10.11 11.00
CA PHE A 82 -2.04 -9.60 9.89
C PHE A 82 -3.06 -10.64 9.41
N LYS A 83 -4.35 -10.28 9.43
CA LYS A 83 -5.43 -11.17 8.99
C LYS A 83 -5.48 -11.28 7.47
N THR A 84 -5.21 -10.16 6.78
CA THR A 84 -5.26 -10.05 5.32
C THR A 84 -4.02 -9.34 4.77
N ARG A 85 -3.76 -9.53 3.46
CA ARG A 85 -2.76 -8.74 2.74
C ARG A 85 -3.12 -7.25 2.72
N GLU A 86 -4.40 -6.92 2.67
CA GLU A 86 -4.89 -5.53 2.63
C GLU A 86 -4.56 -4.77 3.92
N ASP A 87 -4.70 -5.41 5.07
CA ASP A 87 -4.30 -4.83 6.35
C ASP A 87 -2.81 -4.48 6.36
N PHE A 88 -1.97 -5.41 5.90
CA PHE A 88 -0.52 -5.20 5.78
C PHE A 88 -0.19 -4.08 4.79
N ARG A 89 -0.85 -4.08 3.64
CA ARG A 89 -0.71 -3.07 2.59
C ARG A 89 -1.04 -1.66 3.09
N THR A 90 -2.04 -1.53 3.95
CA THR A 90 -2.42 -0.28 4.61
C THR A 90 -1.32 0.18 5.57
N ALA A 91 -0.82 -0.72 6.43
CA ALA A 91 0.29 -0.43 7.33
C ALA A 91 1.56 0.00 6.58
N LEU A 92 1.89 -0.69 5.48
CA LEU A 92 3.05 -0.37 4.64
C LEU A 92 2.93 1.00 3.98
N SER A 93 1.74 1.36 3.52
CA SER A 93 1.49 2.69 2.93
C SER A 93 1.67 3.80 3.98
N GLY A 94 1.18 3.59 5.21
CA GLY A 94 1.41 4.50 6.34
C GLY A 94 2.90 4.67 6.65
N LYS A 95 3.65 3.57 6.76
CA LYS A 95 5.09 3.60 7.05
C LYS A 95 5.89 4.33 5.97
N ILE A 96 5.56 4.11 4.69
CA ILE A 96 6.20 4.82 3.58
C ILE A 96 5.92 6.32 3.64
N LYS A 97 4.68 6.71 3.96
CA LYS A 97 4.31 8.12 4.12
C LYS A 97 5.15 8.77 5.23
N ASP A 98 5.28 8.13 6.38
CA ASP A 98 6.09 8.64 7.50
C ASP A 98 7.57 8.76 7.13
N GLU A 99 8.11 7.77 6.44
CA GLU A 99 9.51 7.77 6.00
C GLU A 99 9.79 8.89 4.98
N LEU A 100 8.85 9.14 4.07
CA LEU A 100 8.95 10.25 3.12
C LEU A 100 8.87 11.62 3.83
N LYS A 101 7.97 11.76 4.82
CA LYS A 101 7.88 12.97 5.64
C LYS A 101 9.18 13.25 6.39
N LYS A 102 9.76 12.25 7.04
CA LYS A 102 11.05 12.36 7.75
C LYS A 102 12.20 12.85 6.86
N ARG A 103 12.12 12.56 5.56
CA ARG A 103 13.11 12.99 4.55
C ARG A 103 12.78 14.34 3.90
N GLY A 104 11.81 15.08 4.43
CA GLY A 104 11.46 16.43 3.98
C GLY A 104 10.66 16.50 2.68
N TRP A 105 9.92 15.44 2.33
CA TRP A 105 9.05 15.48 1.16
C TRP A 105 7.77 16.26 1.47
N SER A 106 7.28 17.04 0.50
CA SER A 106 6.00 17.73 0.63
C SER A 106 4.82 16.75 0.60
N ASP A 107 3.76 17.06 1.37
CA ASP A 107 2.58 16.20 1.47
C ASP A 107 1.93 15.90 0.11
N GLU A 108 1.89 16.87 -0.81
CA GLU A 108 1.38 16.68 -2.17
C GLU A 108 2.15 15.62 -2.95
N LYS A 109 3.48 15.61 -2.81
CA LYS A 109 4.36 14.66 -3.49
C LYS A 109 4.22 13.27 -2.88
N ILE A 110 4.02 13.19 -1.57
CA ILE A 110 3.78 11.94 -0.86
C ILE A 110 2.44 11.35 -1.26
N GLN A 111 1.39 12.16 -1.34
CA GLN A 111 0.05 11.69 -1.70
C GLN A 111 0.06 11.08 -3.11
N LYS A 112 0.70 11.73 -4.09
CA LYS A 112 0.88 11.17 -5.44
C LYS A 112 1.58 9.81 -5.45
N VAL A 113 2.56 9.60 -4.57
CA VAL A 113 3.29 8.32 -4.45
C VAL A 113 2.39 7.24 -3.85
N VAL A 114 1.62 7.59 -2.82
CA VAL A 114 0.70 6.66 -2.12
C VAL A 114 -0.46 6.28 -3.05
N ASP A 115 -1.10 7.24 -3.70
CA ASP A 115 -2.23 7.02 -4.60
C ASP A 115 -1.86 6.12 -5.78
N HIS A 116 -0.70 6.38 -6.41
CA HIS A 116 -0.19 5.52 -7.48
C HIS A 116 0.09 4.09 -6.99
N ARG A 117 0.48 3.92 -5.73
CA ARG A 117 0.76 2.60 -5.17
C ARG A 117 -0.54 1.84 -4.85
N LEU A 118 -1.52 2.51 -4.23
CA LEU A 118 -2.84 1.95 -3.98
C LEU A 118 -3.50 1.51 -5.28
N ALA A 119 -3.51 2.36 -6.31
CA ALA A 119 -4.09 2.03 -7.62
C ALA A 119 -3.54 0.72 -8.22
N ARG A 120 -2.22 0.48 -8.14
CA ARG A 120 -1.60 -0.75 -8.63
C ARG A 120 -1.85 -1.98 -7.77
N MET A 121 -2.16 -1.79 -6.48
CA MET A 121 -2.51 -2.91 -5.60
C MET A 121 -3.92 -3.40 -5.90
N HIS A 122 -4.85 -2.49 -6.20
CA HIS A 122 -6.19 -2.83 -6.68
C HIS A 122 -6.21 -3.49 -8.07
N GLU A 123 -5.21 -3.23 -8.93
CA GLU A 123 -5.10 -3.85 -10.27
C GLU A 123 -4.57 -5.30 -10.24
N LYS A 124 -3.98 -5.74 -9.12
CA LYS A 124 -3.27 -7.03 -9.01
C LYS A 124 -4.02 -8.11 -8.22
N ASP A 125 -5.22 -7.80 -7.76
CA ASP A 125 -6.15 -8.73 -7.12
C ASP A 125 -7.16 -9.25 -8.15
#